data_AF-A0A9D6PJV4-F1
#
_entry.id   AF-A0A9D6PJV4-F1
#
_cell.length_a   1.000
_cell.length_b   1.000
_cell.length_c   1.000
_cell.angle_alpha   90.00
_cell.angle_beta   90.00
_cell.angle_gamma   90.00
#
_symmetry.space_group_name_H-M   'P 1'
#
loop_
_entity.id
_entity.type
_entity.pdbx_description
1 polymer ?
#
loop_
_entity_poly.entity_id
_entity_poly.type
_entity_poly.pdbx_seq_one_letter_code
_entity_poly.pdbx_strand_id
1 'polypeptide(L)'
;MKRTGFTLIELVVVMVVIGILAAIAIPKFVDLTGQAKKASEEGTVGGVRAGIMLQYANANPHVFPATLDAVAAATNCSATALCFETVVSEPVTQGGADGWKKCDATTYRGPSTNCYQYSTVNGRFAPIACPAC
;
A
#
# COMPACT_ATOMS: atom_id res chain seq x y z
N MET A 1 -49.88 -14.22 -25.93
CA MET A 1 -48.46 -13.81 -25.79
C MET A 1 -47.66 -15.05 -25.43
N LYS A 2 -46.80 -15.55 -26.34
CA LYS A 2 -45.93 -16.71 -26.06
C LYS A 2 -44.83 -16.24 -25.10
N ARG A 3 -44.86 -16.71 -23.85
CA ARG A 3 -43.68 -16.64 -22.98
C ARG A 3 -42.70 -17.70 -23.46
N THR A 4 -41.65 -17.28 -24.16
CA THR A 4 -40.44 -18.07 -24.36
C THR A 4 -39.75 -18.17 -23.01
N GLY A 5 -40.03 -19.25 -22.29
CA GLY A 5 -39.33 -19.59 -21.06
C GLY A 5 -37.92 -20.07 -21.38
N PHE A 6 -36.94 -19.58 -20.63
CA PHE A 6 -35.57 -20.08 -20.63
C PHE A 6 -35.58 -21.59 -20.33
N THR A 7 -34.84 -22.39 -21.10
CA THR A 7 -34.82 -23.84 -20.86
C THR A 7 -33.91 -24.16 -19.67
N LEU A 8 -34.25 -25.19 -18.88
CA LEU A 8 -33.41 -25.62 -17.75
C LEU A 8 -31.99 -26.00 -18.20
N ILE A 9 -31.86 -26.58 -19.39
CA ILE A 9 -30.55 -26.96 -19.95
C ILE A 9 -29.69 -25.75 -20.29
N GLU A 10 -30.30 -24.65 -20.73
CA GLU A 10 -29.59 -23.40 -21.06
C GLU A 10 -29.02 -22.75 -19.81
N LEU A 11 -29.75 -22.79 -18.70
CA LEU A 11 -29.25 -22.33 -17.40
C LEU A 11 -28.11 -23.23 -16.86
N VAL A 12 -28.19 -24.55 -17.09
CA VAL A 12 -27.15 -25.52 -16.70
C VAL A 12 -25.86 -25.32 -17.49
N VAL A 13 -25.94 -25.10 -18.80
CA VAL A 13 -24.74 -24.88 -19.62
C VAL A 13 -24.04 -23.58 -19.24
N VAL A 14 -24.80 -22.52 -18.93
CA VAL A 14 -24.23 -21.23 -18.52
C VAL A 14 -23.46 -21.34 -17.19
N MET A 15 -24.00 -22.04 -16.18
CA MET A 15 -23.27 -22.21 -14.92
C MET A 15 -21.98 -23.03 -15.09
N VAL A 16 -21.97 -24.01 -15.99
CA VAL A 16 -20.77 -24.81 -16.29
C VAL A 16 -19.71 -23.94 -16.97
N VAL A 17 -20.09 -23.13 -17.95
CA VAL A 17 -19.16 -22.23 -18.64
C VAL A 17 -18.60 -21.18 -17.68
N ILE A 18 -19.45 -20.54 -16.85
CA ILE A 18 -18.99 -19.59 -15.83
C ILE A 18 -18.08 -20.28 -14.80
N GLY A 19 -18.36 -21.52 -14.43
CA GLY A 19 -17.52 -22.31 -13.53
C GLY A 19 -16.10 -22.53 -14.07
N ILE A 20 -15.97 -22.87 -15.36
CA ILE A 20 -14.65 -23.06 -16.01
C ILE A 20 -13.89 -21.73 -16.10
N LEU A 21 -14.59 -20.65 -16.49
CA LEU A 21 -13.99 -19.32 -16.58
C LEU A 21 -13.54 -18.80 -15.22
N ALA A 22 -14.32 -19.03 -14.16
CA ALA A 22 -13.96 -18.66 -12.80
C ALA A 22 -12.71 -19.42 -12.31
N ALA A 23 -12.62 -20.72 -12.58
CA ALA A 23 -11.48 -21.54 -12.17
C ALA A 23 -10.13 -21.04 -12.72
N ILE A 24 -10.09 -20.52 -13.94
CA ILE A 24 -8.87 -19.96 -14.54
C ILE A 24 -8.61 -18.50 -14.15
N ALA A 25 -9.67 -17.71 -13.92
CA ALA A 25 -9.55 -16.27 -13.67
C ALA A 25 -9.16 -15.94 -12.22
N ILE A 26 -9.70 -16.67 -11.23
CA ILE A 26 -9.45 -16.44 -9.81
C ILE A 26 -7.95 -16.48 -9.44
N PRO A 27 -7.16 -17.52 -9.78
CA PRO A 27 -5.75 -17.56 -9.37
C PRO A 27 -4.94 -16.40 -9.97
N LYS A 28 -5.19 -16.04 -11.24
CA LYS A 28 -4.53 -14.89 -11.88
C LYS A 28 -4.86 -13.57 -11.19
N PHE A 29 -6.10 -13.38 -10.75
CA PHE A 29 -6.51 -12.15 -10.07
C PHE A 29 -5.83 -11.98 -8.70
N VAL A 30 -5.61 -13.07 -7.98
CA VAL A 30 -4.88 -13.06 -6.69
C VAL A 30 -3.41 -12.64 -6.89
N ASP A 31 -2.73 -13.20 -7.89
CA ASP A 31 -1.33 -12.85 -8.20
C ASP A 31 -1.17 -11.39 -8.65
N LEU A 32 -2.12 -10.86 -9.42
CA LEU A 32 -2.12 -9.46 -9.85
C LEU A 32 -2.29 -8.51 -8.67
N THR A 33 -3.12 -8.86 -7.70
CA THR A 33 -3.33 -8.04 -6.50
C THR A 33 -2.05 -7.93 -5.66
N GLY A 34 -1.30 -9.01 -5.51
CA GLY A 34 0.00 -8.99 -4.82
C GLY A 34 1.04 -8.13 -5.54
N GLN A 35 1.13 -8.24 -6.87
CA GLN A 35 2.03 -7.43 -7.68
C GLN A 35 1.65 -5.94 -7.65
N ALA A 36 0.36 -5.62 -7.70
CA ALA A 36 -0.13 -4.26 -7.59
C ALA A 36 0.24 -3.63 -6.24
N LYS A 37 0.10 -4.38 -5.13
CA LYS A 37 0.55 -3.93 -3.80
C LYS A 37 2.03 -3.61 -3.78
N LYS A 38 2.87 -4.48 -4.34
CA LYS A 38 4.33 -4.27 -4.41
C LYS A 38 4.70 -3.05 -5.26
N ALA A 39 4.09 -2.90 -6.43
CA ALA A 39 4.34 -1.76 -7.31
C ALA A 39 3.90 -0.43 -6.68
N SER A 40 2.74 -0.42 -6.02
CA SER A 40 2.27 0.75 -5.24
C SER A 40 3.24 1.09 -4.11
N GLU A 41 3.73 0.09 -3.39
CA GLU A 41 4.70 0.26 -2.31
C GLU A 41 6.02 0.86 -2.83
N GLU A 42 6.58 0.34 -3.91
CA GLU A 42 7.81 0.85 -4.53
C GLU A 42 7.64 2.31 -4.98
N GLY A 43 6.48 2.65 -5.55
CA GLY A 43 6.12 4.03 -5.90
C GLY A 43 6.09 4.95 -4.69
N THR A 44 5.43 4.54 -3.60
CA THR A 44 5.40 5.31 -2.35
C THR A 44 6.81 5.49 -1.77
N VAL A 45 7.62 4.42 -1.70
CA VAL A 45 9.01 4.49 -1.19
C VAL A 45 9.85 5.47 -2.00
N GLY A 46 9.70 5.47 -3.32
CA GLY A 46 10.36 6.44 -4.21
C GLY A 46 9.94 7.88 -3.91
N GLY A 47 8.62 8.11 -3.75
CA GLY A 47 8.07 9.42 -3.40
C GLY A 47 8.56 9.92 -2.04
N VAL A 48 8.59 9.06 -1.02
CA VAL A 48 9.10 9.39 0.32
C VAL A 48 10.57 9.79 0.27
N ARG A 49 11.42 9.04 -0.45
CA ARG A 49 12.84 9.37 -0.62
C ARG A 49 13.04 10.72 -1.30
N ALA A 50 12.30 10.99 -2.37
CA ALA A 50 12.35 12.29 -3.04
C ALA A 50 11.87 13.41 -2.11
N GLY A 51 10.79 13.18 -1.39
CA GLY A 51 10.21 14.09 -0.41
C GLY A 51 11.17 14.49 0.71
N ILE A 52 11.89 13.52 1.28
CA ILE A 52 12.92 13.76 2.29
C ILE A 52 14.01 14.70 1.76
N MET A 53 14.49 14.44 0.53
CA MET A 53 15.53 15.25 -0.09
C MET A 53 15.05 16.67 -0.44
N LEU A 54 13.79 16.80 -0.88
CA LEU A 54 13.17 18.10 -1.14
C LEU A 54 13.04 18.91 0.15
N GLN A 55 12.59 18.28 1.25
CA GLN A 55 12.51 18.95 2.55
C GLN A 55 13.89 19.39 3.05
N TYR A 56 14.91 18.54 2.91
CA TYR A 56 16.28 18.90 3.26
C TYR A 56 16.78 20.11 2.46
N ALA A 57 16.50 20.15 1.15
CA ALA A 57 16.89 21.26 0.28
C ALA A 57 16.17 22.58 0.63
N ASN A 58 14.91 22.50 1.06
CA ASN A 58 14.10 23.67 1.43
C ASN A 58 14.33 24.13 2.88
N ALA A 59 14.90 23.28 3.74
CA ALA A 59 15.19 23.62 5.13
C ALA A 59 16.41 24.56 5.23
N ASN A 60 16.31 25.56 6.12
CA ASN A 60 17.42 26.43 6.49
C ASN A 60 17.51 26.55 8.03
N PRO A 61 18.52 25.94 8.68
CA PRO A 61 19.63 25.19 8.10
C PRO A 61 19.20 23.87 7.44
N HIS A 62 20.01 23.35 6.52
CA HIS A 62 19.77 22.07 5.85
C HIS A 62 19.80 20.90 6.84
N VAL A 63 18.63 20.49 7.30
CA VAL A 63 18.45 19.44 8.30
C VAL A 63 17.37 18.48 7.82
N PHE A 64 17.60 17.18 8.03
CA PHE A 64 16.61 16.17 7.70
C PHE A 64 15.43 16.23 8.68
N PRO A 65 14.20 15.94 8.21
CA PRO A 65 13.03 15.98 9.09
C PRO A 65 13.18 14.97 10.23
N ALA A 66 12.78 15.36 11.44
CA ALA A 66 12.86 14.48 12.62
C ALA A 66 11.86 13.31 12.53
N THR A 67 10.72 13.53 11.88
CA THR A 67 9.64 12.55 11.68
C THR A 67 9.12 12.69 10.26
N LEU A 68 8.62 11.60 9.67
CA LEU A 68 8.06 11.65 8.31
C LEU A 68 6.54 11.86 8.31
N ASP A 69 5.87 11.68 9.44
CA ASP A 69 4.42 11.56 9.52
C ASP A 69 3.88 12.08 10.86
N ALA A 70 2.55 12.19 10.96
CA ALA A 70 1.82 12.57 12.17
C ALA A 70 1.23 11.35 12.93
N VAL A 71 1.56 10.12 12.53
CA VAL A 71 0.97 8.88 13.06
C VAL A 71 1.73 8.40 14.29
N ALA A 72 0.98 7.87 15.27
CA ALA A 72 1.54 7.20 16.44
C ALA A 72 2.23 5.88 16.06
N ALA A 73 3.17 5.42 16.90
CA ALA A 73 3.79 4.12 16.74
C ALA A 73 2.74 2.98 16.78
N ALA A 74 3.09 1.84 16.19
CA ALA A 74 2.25 0.65 16.03
C ALA A 74 0.83 0.89 15.43
N THR A 75 0.62 1.98 14.69
CA THR A 75 -0.71 2.36 14.16
C THR A 75 -0.73 2.38 12.63
N ASN A 76 -1.84 1.91 12.04
CA ASN A 76 -2.07 1.98 10.59
C ASN A 76 -2.37 3.42 10.16
N CYS A 77 -1.98 3.81 8.94
CA CYS A 77 -2.41 5.08 8.39
C CYS A 77 -3.93 5.06 8.15
N SER A 78 -4.61 6.16 8.42
CA SER A 78 -6.06 6.32 8.29
C SER A 78 -6.39 7.64 7.61
N ALA A 79 -7.67 7.91 7.34
CA ALA A 79 -8.11 9.19 6.77
C ALA A 79 -7.80 10.40 7.68
N THR A 80 -7.57 10.18 8.98
CA THR A 80 -7.29 11.23 9.97
C THR A 80 -5.86 11.18 10.52
N ALA A 81 -5.15 10.07 10.31
CA ALA A 81 -3.76 9.87 10.72
C ALA A 81 -2.94 9.44 9.50
N LEU A 82 -2.33 10.40 8.82
CA LEU A 82 -1.70 10.20 7.51
C LEU A 82 -0.22 9.84 7.64
N CYS A 83 0.23 8.88 6.83
CA CYS A 83 1.64 8.54 6.75
C CYS A 83 2.36 9.42 5.72
N PHE A 84 3.60 9.76 6.04
CA PHE A 84 4.51 10.53 5.18
C PHE A 84 4.06 11.96 4.87
N GLU A 85 3.08 12.51 5.60
CA GLU A 85 2.51 13.85 5.39
C GLU A 85 3.54 14.98 5.45
N THR A 86 4.62 14.80 6.21
CA THR A 86 5.64 15.85 6.32
C THR A 86 6.58 15.89 5.11
N VAL A 87 6.64 14.83 4.30
CA VAL A 87 7.62 14.71 3.20
C VAL A 87 6.99 14.56 1.83
N VAL A 88 5.73 14.15 1.72
CA VAL A 88 5.03 13.99 0.43
C VAL A 88 3.82 14.94 0.37
N SER A 89 3.63 15.60 -0.77
CA SER A 89 2.49 16.51 -1.00
C SER A 89 1.15 15.79 -1.09
N GLU A 90 1.16 14.53 -1.55
CA GLU A 90 0.05 13.60 -1.45
C GLU A 90 0.38 12.54 -0.39
N PRO A 91 0.01 12.78 0.89
CA PRO A 91 0.24 11.82 1.95
C PRO A 91 -0.45 10.49 1.67
N VAL A 92 0.11 9.42 2.23
CA VAL A 92 -0.51 8.10 2.18
C VAL A 92 -1.71 8.08 3.11
N THR A 93 -2.90 8.09 2.50
CA THR A 93 -4.20 7.92 3.16
C THR A 93 -4.50 6.43 3.38
N GLN A 94 -5.51 6.14 4.20
CA GLN A 94 -5.91 4.80 4.67
C GLN A 94 -5.60 3.65 3.70
N GLY A 95 -4.75 2.72 4.15
CA GLY A 95 -4.81 1.34 3.68
C GLY A 95 -5.59 0.53 4.71
N GLY A 96 -6.34 -0.49 4.29
CA GLY A 96 -7.04 -1.39 5.22
C GLY A 96 -6.09 -2.14 6.17
N ALA A 97 -6.44 -3.36 6.58
CA ALA A 97 -5.53 -4.18 7.42
C ALA A 97 -4.12 -4.35 6.80
N ASP A 98 -4.03 -4.29 5.47
CA ASP A 98 -2.80 -4.42 4.69
C ASP A 98 -2.24 -3.06 4.23
N GLY A 99 -2.53 -1.97 4.95
CA GLY A 99 -2.02 -0.63 4.63
C GLY A 99 -0.58 -0.38 5.07
N TRP A 100 -0.09 0.83 4.78
CA TRP A 100 1.09 1.33 5.45
C TRP A 100 0.81 1.44 6.97
N LYS A 101 1.80 1.05 7.77
CA LYS A 101 1.74 1.08 9.24
C LYS A 101 3.05 1.62 9.79
N LYS A 102 2.97 2.43 10.84
CA LYS A 102 4.15 2.81 11.61
C LYS A 102 4.39 1.78 12.71
N CYS A 103 5.61 1.27 12.82
CA CYS A 103 6.01 0.32 13.85
C CYS A 103 6.59 1.05 15.06
N ASP A 104 7.53 1.94 14.80
CA ASP A 104 8.23 2.76 15.80
C ASP A 104 8.39 4.19 15.26
N ALA A 105 9.06 5.06 16.01
CA ALA A 105 9.29 6.46 15.63
C ALA A 105 9.82 6.64 14.19
N THR A 106 10.65 5.73 13.72
CA THR A 106 11.28 5.80 12.38
C THR A 106 11.10 4.53 11.54
N THR A 107 10.31 3.56 12.00
CA THR A 107 10.14 2.28 11.31
C THR A 107 8.73 2.13 10.77
N TYR A 108 8.61 1.67 9.54
CA TYR A 108 7.35 1.54 8.81
C TYR A 108 7.24 0.15 8.19
N ARG A 109 6.02 -0.35 8.10
CA ARG A 109 5.66 -1.57 7.38
C ARG A 109 4.78 -1.20 6.19
N GLY A 110 5.16 -1.67 5.01
CA GLY A 110 4.42 -1.48 3.77
C GLY A 110 3.34 -2.54 3.54
N PRO A 111 2.47 -2.31 2.54
CA PRO A 111 1.33 -3.17 2.23
C PRO A 111 1.70 -4.57 1.71
N SER A 112 2.92 -4.76 1.21
CA SER A 112 3.45 -6.08 0.78
C SER A 112 4.29 -6.75 1.86
N THR A 113 4.13 -6.35 3.13
CA THR A 113 4.82 -6.85 4.33
C THR A 113 6.30 -6.52 4.46
N ASN A 114 6.91 -5.75 3.55
CA ASN A 114 8.27 -5.25 3.77
C ASN A 114 8.30 -4.15 4.81
N CYS A 115 9.46 -3.97 5.44
CA CYS A 115 9.67 -2.91 6.41
C CYS A 115 10.78 -1.97 6.00
N TYR A 116 10.65 -0.71 6.39
CA TYR A 116 11.56 0.37 6.05
C TYR A 116 11.90 1.15 7.29
N GLN A 117 13.15 1.56 7.39
CA GLN A 117 13.62 2.43 8.45
C GLN A 117 14.10 3.75 7.87
N TYR A 118 13.66 4.82 8.52
CA TYR A 118 14.13 6.16 8.30
C TYR A 118 15.28 6.50 9.27
N SER A 119 16.30 7.17 8.76
CA SER A 119 17.40 7.69 9.56
C SER A 119 17.42 9.21 9.49
N THR A 120 17.20 9.83 10.64
CA THR A 120 17.24 11.30 10.81
C THR A 120 18.63 11.90 10.63
N VAL A 121 19.68 11.06 10.65
CA VAL A 121 21.08 11.51 10.54
C VAL A 121 21.47 11.77 9.08
N ASN A 122 20.98 10.95 8.16
CA ASN A 122 21.40 10.97 6.75
C ASN A 122 20.24 10.95 5.75
N GLY A 123 18.99 11.12 6.23
CA GLY A 123 17.80 11.12 5.39
C GLY A 123 17.48 9.79 4.73
N ARG A 124 18.18 8.70 5.09
CA ARG A 124 18.04 7.42 4.40
C ARG A 124 16.72 6.75 4.78
N PHE A 125 15.93 6.37 3.77
CA PHE A 125 14.76 5.51 3.91
C PHE A 125 15.01 4.18 3.18
N ALA A 126 15.31 3.12 3.94
CA ALA A 126 15.83 1.86 3.38
C ALA A 126 15.12 0.63 3.94
N PRO A 127 15.06 -0.47 3.17
CA PRO A 127 14.47 -1.71 3.64
C PRO A 127 15.26 -2.30 4.81
N ILE A 128 14.55 -2.87 5.77
CA ILE A 128 15.08 -3.58 6.93
C ILE A 128 14.31 -4.88 7.17
N ALA A 129 14.84 -5.75 8.03
CA ALA A 129 14.07 -6.86 8.56
C ALA A 129 12.88 -6.33 9.38
N CYS A 130 11.70 -6.94 9.23
CA CYS A 130 10.51 -6.47 9.93
C CYS A 130 10.58 -6.73 11.43
N PRO A 131 10.53 -5.69 12.28
CA PRO A 131 10.37 -5.88 13.71
C PRO A 131 8.94 -6.33 14.05
N ALA A 132 8.72 -6.73 15.29
CA ALA A 132 7.38 -7.04 15.78
C ALA A 132 6.59 -5.74 15.98
N CYS A 133 5.68 -5.48 15.04
CA CYS A 133 4.65 -4.45 15.09
C CYS A 133 3.29 -5.14 14.89
#